data_AF-A0A959NIS2-F1
#
_entry.id   AF-A0A959NIS2-F1
#
_cell.length_a   1.000
_cell.length_b   1.000
_cell.length_c   1.000
_cell.angle_alpha   90.00
_cell.angle_beta   90.00
_cell.angle_gamma   90.00
#
_symmetry.space_group_name_H-M   'P 1'
#
loop_
_entity.id
_entity.type
_entity.pdbx_description
1 polymer ?
#
loop_
_entity_poly.entity_id
_entity_poly.type
_entity_poly.pdbx_seq_one_letter_code
_entity_poly.pdbx_strand_id
1 'polypeptide(L)'
;MKRHKSIIALSHDHHHGLMLAQLIKKDAPEYKGLPTDLIGKANHVKESWEKELKLHFKNEENILFPFVKGKDEELDALIEDILEEHRLIESLVKKLDTDSDIESTLDQLGKALESHIRKEERELFQKIQISFGEELNKLDGKIIAVKDDCSI
;
A
#
# COMPACT_ATOMS: atom_id res chain seq x y z
N MET A 1 14.09 -8.44 -11.92
CA MET A 1 14.82 -7.15 -12.01
C MET A 1 14.88 -6.55 -10.61
N LYS A 2 16.01 -5.97 -10.17
CA LYS A 2 16.07 -5.28 -8.87
C LYS A 2 15.29 -3.97 -8.94
N ARG A 3 14.64 -3.57 -7.83
CA ARG A 3 13.91 -2.29 -7.72
C ARG A 3 14.89 -1.11 -7.83
N HIS A 4 14.51 -0.04 -8.53
CA HIS A 4 15.32 1.17 -8.68
C HIS A 4 15.40 1.90 -7.32
N LYS A 5 16.58 2.43 -6.99
CA LYS A 5 16.88 3.01 -5.67
C LYS A 5 15.91 4.09 -5.23
N SER A 6 15.35 4.88 -6.15
CA SER A 6 14.45 5.99 -5.82
C SER A 6 13.03 5.56 -5.45
N ILE A 7 12.65 4.31 -5.75
CA ILE A 7 11.33 3.75 -5.41
C ILE A 7 11.43 2.53 -4.49
N ILE A 8 12.64 2.18 -4.02
CA ILE A 8 12.84 1.07 -3.08
C ILE A 8 12.16 1.32 -1.73
N ALA A 9 12.02 2.58 -1.33
CA ALA A 9 11.31 2.99 -0.13
C ALA A 9 9.85 2.52 -0.16
N LEU A 10 9.14 2.72 -1.28
CA LEU A 10 7.76 2.26 -1.45
C LEU A 10 7.68 0.73 -1.38
N SER A 11 8.60 0.03 -2.05
CA SER A 11 8.69 -1.43 -1.96
C SER A 11 9.00 -1.95 -0.55
N HIS A 12 9.68 -1.18 0.30
CA HIS A 12 9.88 -1.57 1.70
C HIS A 12 8.58 -1.44 2.49
N ASP A 13 7.84 -0.35 2.32
CA ASP A 13 6.54 -0.13 2.97
C ASP A 13 5.55 -1.28 2.65
N HIS A 14 5.60 -1.81 1.43
CA HIS A 14 4.81 -2.96 0.99
C HIS A 14 4.99 -4.23 1.82
N HIS A 15 6.14 -4.41 2.49
CA HIS A 15 6.33 -5.56 3.35
C HIS A 15 5.35 -5.54 4.53
N HIS A 16 5.22 -4.40 5.21
CA HIS A 16 4.28 -4.24 6.32
C HIS A 16 2.83 -4.25 5.83
N GLY A 17 2.55 -3.62 4.68
CA GLY A 17 1.23 -3.69 4.05
C GLY A 17 0.78 -5.12 3.75
N LEU A 18 1.67 -5.99 3.24
CA LEU A 18 1.34 -7.40 3.00
C LEU A 18 1.15 -8.19 4.29
N MET A 19 1.92 -7.91 5.35
CA MET A 19 1.74 -8.55 6.65
C MET A 19 0.38 -8.19 7.25
N LEU A 20 0.01 -6.90 7.22
CA LEU A 20 -1.31 -6.42 7.63
C LEU A 20 -2.41 -7.09 6.81
N ALA A 21 -2.26 -7.14 5.48
CA ALA A 21 -3.22 -7.78 4.59
C ALA A 21 -3.46 -9.25 4.91
N GLN A 22 -2.42 -10.02 5.27
CA GLN A 22 -2.59 -11.42 5.68
C GLN A 22 -3.24 -11.54 7.07
N LEU A 23 -2.88 -10.67 8.03
CA LEU A 23 -3.41 -10.71 9.40
C LEU A 23 -4.94 -10.56 9.45
N ILE A 24 -5.51 -9.72 8.60
CA ILE A 24 -6.91 -9.28 8.71
C ILE A 24 -7.89 -10.07 7.85
N LYS A 25 -7.40 -11.00 7.02
CA LYS A 25 -8.26 -11.91 6.28
C LYS A 25 -9.01 -12.86 7.22
N LYS A 26 -10.16 -13.33 6.74
CA LYS A 26 -11.00 -14.26 7.50
C LYS A 26 -10.31 -15.60 7.81
N ASP A 27 -9.45 -16.06 6.90
CA ASP A 27 -8.70 -17.32 7.01
C ASP A 27 -7.28 -17.12 7.56
N ALA A 28 -6.99 -15.96 8.13
CA ALA A 28 -5.68 -15.65 8.70
C ALA A 28 -5.32 -16.62 9.85
N PRO A 29 -4.10 -17.20 9.86
CA PRO A 29 -3.62 -17.94 11.02
C PRO A 29 -3.36 -16.98 12.19
N GLU A 30 -3.25 -17.53 13.40
CA GLU A 30 -2.79 -16.75 14.55
C GLU A 30 -1.30 -16.43 14.42
N TYR A 31 -0.97 -15.14 14.49
CA TYR A 31 0.41 -14.68 14.47
C TYR A 31 0.84 -14.27 15.89
N LYS A 32 1.97 -14.82 16.36
CA LYS A 32 2.49 -14.54 17.70
C LYS A 32 2.77 -13.04 17.86
N GLY A 33 2.19 -12.43 18.89
CA GLY A 33 2.38 -11.01 19.20
C GLY A 33 1.47 -10.06 18.42
N LEU A 34 0.54 -10.58 17.61
CA LEU A 34 -0.45 -9.79 16.90
C LEU A 34 -1.88 -10.09 17.39
N PRO A 35 -2.84 -9.17 17.18
CA PRO A 35 -4.21 -9.36 17.61
C PRO A 35 -4.90 -10.56 16.94
N THR A 36 -5.65 -11.33 17.71
CA THR A 36 -6.41 -12.48 17.22
C THR A 36 -7.90 -12.18 17.09
N ASP A 37 -8.45 -11.29 17.91
CA ASP A 37 -9.86 -10.88 17.87
C ASP A 37 -10.15 -9.76 16.85
N LEU A 38 -11.41 -9.65 16.43
CA LEU A 38 -11.84 -8.69 15.39
C LEU A 38 -11.60 -7.23 15.78
N ILE A 39 -11.81 -6.87 17.05
CA ILE A 39 -11.66 -5.49 17.53
C ILE A 39 -10.18 -5.12 17.55
N GLY A 40 -9.33 -6.01 18.07
CA GLY A 40 -7.88 -5.86 18.04
C GLY A 40 -7.33 -5.71 16.62
N LYS A 41 -7.78 -6.55 15.68
CA LYS A 41 -7.42 -6.44 14.26
C LYS A 41 -7.87 -5.11 13.65
N ALA A 42 -9.10 -4.67 13.91
CA ALA A 42 -9.59 -3.38 13.41
C ALA A 42 -8.82 -2.17 13.96
N ASN A 43 -8.45 -2.20 15.24
CA ASN A 43 -7.61 -1.15 15.84
C ASN A 43 -6.21 -1.14 15.23
N HIS A 44 -5.62 -2.32 15.00
CA HIS A 44 -4.32 -2.44 14.36
C HIS A 44 -4.34 -1.89 12.92
N VAL A 45 -5.40 -2.16 12.15
CA VAL A 45 -5.59 -1.54 10.83
C VAL A 45 -5.61 -0.02 10.91
N LYS A 46 -6.39 0.56 11.83
CA LYS A 46 -6.50 2.02 11.98
C LYS A 46 -5.16 2.66 12.36
N GLU A 47 -4.38 1.97 13.20
CA GLU A 47 -3.03 2.39 13.56
C GLU A 47 -2.08 2.34 12.37
N SER A 48 -2.02 1.22 11.64
CA SER A 48 -1.21 1.08 10.42
C SER A 48 -1.64 2.06 9.33
N TRP A 49 -2.93 2.38 9.23
CA TRP A 49 -3.43 3.39 8.29
C TRP A 49 -2.84 4.77 8.58
N GLU A 50 -2.93 5.24 9.82
CA GLU A 50 -2.46 6.58 10.19
C GLU A 50 -0.93 6.67 10.23
N LYS A 51 -0.23 5.59 10.57
CA LYS A 51 1.23 5.58 10.66
C LYS A 51 1.91 5.34 9.32
N GLU A 52 1.37 4.44 8.49
CA GLU A 52 2.07 3.89 7.33
C GLU A 52 1.32 4.15 6.02
N LEU A 53 0.19 3.47 5.81
CA LEU A 53 -0.47 3.40 4.49
C LEU A 53 -0.83 4.78 3.93
N LYS A 54 -1.32 5.70 4.77
CA LYS A 54 -1.70 7.04 4.35
C LYS A 54 -0.52 7.90 3.89
N LEU A 55 0.67 7.71 4.48
CA LEU A 55 1.87 8.41 4.02
C LEU A 55 2.42 7.77 2.75
N HIS A 56 2.39 6.44 2.68
CA HIS A 56 2.78 5.67 1.49
C HIS A 56 1.99 6.11 0.25
N PHE A 57 0.65 6.11 0.30
CA PHE A 57 -0.19 6.60 -0.80
C PHE A 57 0.11 8.06 -1.15
N LYS A 58 0.34 8.92 -0.15
CA LYS A 58 0.71 10.32 -0.42
C LYS A 58 2.04 10.45 -1.16
N ASN A 59 3.02 9.60 -0.85
CA ASN A 59 4.29 9.62 -1.57
C ASN A 59 4.09 9.25 -3.04
N GLU A 60 3.24 8.26 -3.31
CA GLU A 60 2.91 7.87 -4.67
C GLU A 60 2.15 8.97 -5.42
N GLU A 61 1.04 9.43 -4.85
CA GLU A 61 0.13 10.39 -5.46
C GLU A 61 0.76 11.77 -5.69
N ASN A 62 1.65 12.22 -4.79
CA ASN A 62 2.21 13.57 -4.85
C ASN A 62 3.63 13.61 -5.44
N ILE A 63 4.31 12.47 -5.56
CA ILE A 63 5.72 12.43 -6.01
C ILE A 63 5.90 11.50 -7.19
N LEU A 64 5.56 10.21 -7.04
CA LEU A 64 5.83 9.22 -8.08
C LEU A 64 4.91 9.40 -9.29
N PHE A 65 3.59 9.45 -9.09
CA PHE A 65 2.61 9.53 -10.17
C PHE A 65 2.75 10.84 -10.97
N PRO A 66 2.89 12.03 -10.35
CA PRO A 66 3.09 13.26 -11.11
C PRO A 66 4.40 13.28 -11.91
N PHE A 67 5.43 12.54 -11.46
CA PHE A 67 6.69 12.44 -12.20
C PHE A 67 6.54 11.66 -13.51
N VAL A 68 5.67 10.66 -13.55
CA VAL A 68 5.49 9.77 -14.69
C VAL A 68 4.27 10.11 -15.56
N LYS A 69 3.31 10.88 -15.03
CA LYS A 69 2.04 11.21 -15.70
C LYS A 69 2.22 11.87 -17.07
N GLY A 70 1.40 11.48 -18.04
CA GLY A 70 1.34 12.07 -19.38
C GLY A 70 2.49 11.68 -20.30
N LYS A 71 3.27 10.65 -19.92
CA LYS A 71 4.43 10.19 -20.69
C LYS A 71 4.23 8.80 -21.32
N ASP A 72 3.24 8.05 -20.86
CA ASP A 72 2.86 6.72 -21.36
C ASP A 72 1.37 6.50 -21.02
N GLU A 73 0.52 6.34 -22.05
CA GLU A 73 -0.94 6.23 -21.88
C GLU A 73 -1.37 4.98 -21.08
N GLU A 74 -0.67 3.85 -21.27
CA GLU A 74 -0.95 2.63 -20.51
C GLU A 74 -0.53 2.82 -19.04
N LEU A 75 0.56 3.54 -18.78
CA LEU A 75 0.98 3.87 -17.42
C LEU A 75 -0.02 4.81 -16.75
N ASP A 76 -0.53 5.81 -17.48
CA ASP A 76 -1.56 6.71 -16.98
C ASP A 76 -2.84 5.94 -16.63
N ALA A 77 -3.28 4.99 -17.47
CA ALA A 77 -4.42 4.13 -17.17
C ALA A 77 -4.18 3.27 -15.92
N LEU A 78 -2.98 2.68 -15.77
CA LEU A 78 -2.63 1.89 -14.60
C LEU A 78 -2.58 2.73 -13.31
N ILE A 79 -2.17 4.00 -13.40
CA ILE A 79 -2.19 4.93 -12.26
C ILE A 79 -3.63 5.24 -11.84
N GLU A 80 -4.54 5.48 -12.78
CA GLU A 80 -5.94 5.74 -12.45
C GLU A 80 -6.59 4.52 -11.75
N ASP A 81 -6.28 3.31 -12.20
CA ASP A 81 -6.68 2.07 -11.51
C ASP A 81 -6.17 2.02 -10.05
N ILE A 82 -4.90 2.34 -9.83
CA ILE A 82 -4.28 2.35 -8.49
C ILE A 82 -4.93 3.41 -7.59
N LEU A 83 -5.25 4.58 -8.14
CA LEU A 83 -5.94 5.64 -7.41
C LEU A 83 -7.36 5.23 -6.99
N GLU A 84 -8.08 4.45 -7.80
CA GLU A 84 -9.36 3.87 -7.38
C GLU A 84 -9.18 2.82 -6.28
N GLU A 85 -8.12 2.00 -6.35
CA GLU A 85 -7.78 1.03 -5.31
C GLU A 85 -7.44 1.75 -3.98
N HIS A 86 -6.72 2.86 -4.00
CA HIS A 86 -6.47 3.70 -2.81
C HIS A 86 -7.78 4.19 -2.18
N ARG A 87 -8.70 4.72 -2.99
CA ARG A 87 -10.01 5.19 -2.53
C ARG A 87 -10.82 4.06 -1.90
N LEU A 88 -10.80 2.87 -2.51
CA LEU A 88 -11.47 1.69 -1.96
C LEU A 88 -10.88 1.31 -0.59
N ILE A 89 -9.55 1.20 -0.49
CA ILE A 89 -8.85 0.86 0.76
C ILE A 89 -9.17 1.88 1.85
N GLU A 90 -9.07 3.18 1.56
CA GLU A 90 -9.42 4.24 2.52
C GLU A 90 -10.88 4.14 2.97
N SER A 91 -11.80 3.85 2.05
CA SER A 91 -13.22 3.70 2.37
C SER A 91 -13.48 2.51 3.30
N LEU A 92 -12.79 1.39 3.10
CA LEU A 92 -12.91 0.20 3.93
C LEU A 92 -12.34 0.44 5.33
N VAL A 93 -11.21 1.15 5.45
CA VAL A 93 -10.65 1.55 6.74
C VAL A 93 -11.65 2.42 7.52
N LYS A 94 -12.24 3.43 6.87
CA LYS A 94 -13.27 4.30 7.50
C LYS A 94 -14.52 3.52 7.91
N LYS A 95 -14.90 2.50 7.13
CA LYS A 95 -16.07 1.67 7.40
C LYS A 95 -15.95 0.90 8.73
N LEU A 96 -14.72 0.56 9.16
CA LEU A 96 -14.46 -0.14 10.43
C LEU A 96 -14.96 0.59 11.68
N ASP A 97 -15.27 1.88 11.63
CA ASP A 97 -15.85 2.63 12.76
C ASP A 97 -17.36 2.42 12.93
N THR A 98 -18.05 1.98 11.88
CA THR A 98 -19.52 2.03 11.81
C THR A 98 -20.15 0.73 11.34
N ASP A 99 -19.36 -0.23 10.87
CA ASP A 99 -19.88 -1.48 10.33
C ASP A 99 -20.37 -2.44 11.42
N SER A 100 -21.54 -3.04 11.17
CA SER A 100 -22.05 -4.16 11.96
C SER A 100 -21.36 -5.48 11.63
N ASP A 101 -20.77 -5.62 10.43
CA ASP A 101 -20.04 -6.81 9.99
C ASP A 101 -18.54 -6.49 9.78
N ILE A 102 -17.85 -6.33 10.91
CA ILE A 102 -16.42 -6.01 10.94
C ILE A 102 -15.59 -7.13 10.29
N GLU A 103 -15.95 -8.40 10.47
CA GLU A 103 -15.20 -9.53 9.89
C GLU A 103 -15.19 -9.46 8.36
N SER A 104 -16.35 -9.23 7.74
CA SER A 104 -16.45 -9.09 6.28
C SER A 104 -15.67 -7.90 5.75
N THR A 105 -15.71 -6.77 6.45
CA THR A 105 -14.96 -5.57 6.05
C THR A 105 -13.44 -5.76 6.19
N LEU A 106 -12.96 -6.41 7.26
CA LEU A 106 -11.55 -6.77 7.41
C LEU A 106 -11.08 -7.71 6.30
N ASP A 107 -11.87 -8.73 5.96
CA ASP A 107 -11.54 -9.68 4.90
C ASP A 107 -11.46 -9.01 3.52
N GLN A 108 -12.43 -8.13 3.21
CA GLN A 108 -12.42 -7.33 1.99
C GLN A 108 -11.20 -6.42 1.92
N LEU A 109 -10.87 -5.75 3.04
CA LEU A 109 -9.69 -4.88 3.13
C LEU A 109 -8.38 -5.67 2.93
N GLY A 110 -8.23 -6.83 3.57
CA GLY A 110 -7.04 -7.66 3.42
C GLY A 110 -6.83 -8.14 1.99
N LYS A 111 -7.91 -8.51 1.30
CA LYS A 111 -7.86 -8.88 -0.13
C LYS A 111 -7.55 -7.70 -1.04
N ALA A 112 -8.19 -6.55 -0.80
CA ALA A 112 -7.96 -5.33 -1.58
C ALA A 112 -6.50 -4.87 -1.45
N LEU A 113 -5.99 -4.78 -0.21
CA LEU A 113 -4.62 -4.35 0.07
C LEU A 113 -3.57 -5.30 -0.53
N GLU A 114 -3.76 -6.62 -0.42
CA GLU A 114 -2.85 -7.56 -1.07
C GLU A 114 -2.86 -7.42 -2.59
N SER A 115 -4.05 -7.32 -3.21
CA SER A 115 -4.18 -7.18 -4.66
C SER A 115 -3.48 -5.91 -5.15
N HIS A 116 -3.75 -4.81 -4.47
CA HIS A 116 -3.16 -3.50 -4.74
C HIS A 116 -1.63 -3.53 -4.69
N ILE A 117 -1.04 -3.97 -3.57
CA ILE A 117 0.42 -4.05 -3.42
C ILE A 117 1.04 -4.96 -4.50
N ARG A 118 0.39 -6.07 -4.84
CA ARG A 118 0.89 -6.99 -5.88
C ARG A 118 0.86 -6.33 -7.26
N LYS A 119 -0.17 -5.55 -7.57
CA LYS A 119 -0.31 -4.83 -8.83
C LYS A 119 0.79 -3.76 -8.95
N GLU A 120 1.05 -3.02 -7.88
CA GLU A 120 2.10 -2.02 -7.87
C GLU A 120 3.49 -2.63 -8.07
N GLU A 121 3.80 -3.67 -7.31
CA GLU A 121 5.11 -4.33 -7.40
C GLU A 121 5.36 -4.97 -8.77
N ARG A 122 4.37 -5.68 -9.30
CA ARG A 122 4.53 -6.53 -10.49
C ARG A 122 4.28 -5.81 -11.80
N GLU A 123 3.41 -4.80 -11.79
CA GLU A 123 2.97 -4.12 -13.01
C GLU A 123 3.46 -2.68 -13.00
N LEU A 124 3.01 -1.86 -12.04
CA LEU A 124 3.26 -0.42 -12.04
C LEU A 124 4.75 -0.10 -11.93
N PHE A 125 5.40 -0.52 -10.85
CA PHE A 125 6.80 -0.21 -10.62
C PHE A 125 7.72 -0.89 -11.65
N GLN A 126 7.32 -2.05 -12.18
CA GLN A 126 8.05 -2.69 -13.27
C GLN A 126 7.99 -1.83 -14.55
N LYS A 127 6.79 -1.36 -14.94
CA LYS A 127 6.59 -0.51 -16.12
C LYS A 127 7.30 0.84 -15.96
N ILE A 128 7.17 1.49 -14.81
CA ILE A 128 7.89 2.74 -14.49
C ILE A 128 9.40 2.56 -14.67
N GLN A 129 10.00 1.49 -14.16
CA GLN A 129 11.44 1.27 -14.30
C GLN A 129 11.89 1.04 -15.74
N ILE A 130 11.09 0.30 -16.52
CA ILE A 130 11.38 0.03 -17.92
C ILE A 130 11.29 1.32 -18.74
N SER A 131 10.24 2.12 -18.53
CA SER A 131 9.99 3.33 -19.32
C SER A 131 10.90 4.50 -18.93
N PHE A 132 11.32 4.62 -17.66
CA PHE A 132 12.03 5.80 -17.17
C PHE A 132 13.51 5.58 -16.86
N GLY A 133 13.94 4.36 -16.54
CA GLY A 133 15.34 4.03 -16.28
C GLY A 133 16.03 5.04 -15.35
N GLU A 134 17.10 5.67 -15.86
CA GLU A 134 17.90 6.66 -15.10
C GLU A 134 17.17 7.97 -14.80
N GLU A 135 16.08 8.31 -15.49
CA GLU A 135 15.31 9.51 -15.18
C GLU A 135 14.74 9.47 -13.76
N LEU A 136 14.51 8.26 -13.22
CA LEU A 136 14.07 8.06 -11.84
C LEU A 136 15.07 8.57 -10.80
N ASN A 137 16.34 8.83 -11.16
CA ASN A 137 17.30 9.49 -10.27
C ASN A 137 16.84 10.90 -9.86
N LYS A 138 15.95 11.55 -10.63
CA LYS A 138 15.34 12.84 -10.27
C LYS A 138 14.44 12.74 -9.01
N LEU A 139 14.11 11.54 -8.57
CA LEU A 139 13.34 11.24 -7.37
C LEU A 139 14.20 10.84 -6.17
N ASP A 140 15.53 10.76 -6.32
CA ASP A 140 16.44 10.38 -5.23
C ASP A 140 16.26 11.30 -4.02
N GLY A 141 16.01 10.70 -2.86
CA GLY A 141 15.81 11.40 -1.59
C GLY A 141 14.48 12.17 -1.47
N LYS A 142 13.61 12.13 -2.48
CA LYS A 142 12.27 12.76 -2.43
C LYS A 142 11.23 11.86 -1.81
N ILE A 143 11.32 10.55 -2.08
CA ILE A 143 10.46 9.53 -1.48
C ILE A 143 11.19 8.95 -0.29
N ILE A 144 10.60 9.11 0.89
CA ILE A 144 11.13 8.61 2.16
C ILE A 144 10.22 7.48 2.61
N ALA A 145 10.81 6.33 2.95
CA ALA A 145 10.08 5.19 3.50
C ALA A 145 9.31 5.63 4.74
N VAL A 146 8.17 5.01 4.99
CA VAL A 146 7.50 5.23 6.26
C VAL A 146 8.45 4.76 7.36
N LYS A 147 8.60 5.57 8.41
CA LYS A 147 9.43 5.20 9.55
C LYS A 147 8.85 3.96 10.22
N ASP A 148 9.68 2.93 10.36
CA ASP A 148 9.44 1.88 11.34
C ASP A 148 9.56 2.46 12.74
N ASP A 149 8.44 2.93 13.28
CA ASP A 149 8.31 3.13 14.73
C ASP A 149 8.14 1.78 15.45
N CYS A 150 8.24 0.64 14.75
CA CYS A 150 8.28 -0.69 15.33
C CYS A 150 9.69 -1.01 15.87
N SER A 151 10.08 -0.32 16.94
CA SER A 151 10.99 -0.92 17.92
C SER A 151 10.19 -1.98 18.68
N ILE A 152 10.44 -3.25 18.36
CA ILE A 152 10.01 -4.42 19.14
C ILE A 152 10.38 -4.24 20.61
#